data_AF-A0A842KP07-F1
#
_entry.id   AF-A0A842KP07-F1
#
_cell.length_a   1.000
_cell.length_b   1.000
_cell.length_c   1.000
_cell.angle_alpha   90.00
_cell.angle_beta   90.00
_cell.angle_gamma   90.00
#
_symmetry.space_group_name_H-M   'P 1'
#
loop_
_entity.id
_entity.type
_entity.pdbx_description
1 polymer ?
#
loop_
_entity_poly.entity_id
_entity_poly.type
_entity_poly.pdbx_seq_one_letter_code
_entity_poly.pdbx_strand_id
1 'polypeptide(L)'
;MSKGLVCYTIGYGDRALEEFISILHESNITHLIDIRRYPHSWMEEYDKESLQVILPKNGIAYVHCAGVGGMRESSYNEYMGTEEFRSSFSKLVEFIMVANENNGNPVLMCAEKNPKNCHRRYLAQQLELVGVKIVHLTEAGQMDLCSFY
;
A
#
# COMPACT_ATOMS: atom_id res chain seq x y z
N MET A 1 26.64 2.73 0.99
CA MET A 1 25.50 3.44 1.60
C MET A 1 24.36 2.44 1.65
N SER A 2 23.89 2.04 2.82
CA SER A 2 22.69 1.20 2.92
C SER A 2 21.53 1.95 2.27
N LYS A 3 20.86 1.33 1.31
CA LYS A 3 19.62 1.87 0.72
C LYS A 3 18.63 2.07 1.88
N GLY A 4 18.15 3.30 2.09
CA GLY A 4 17.13 3.56 3.10
C GLY A 4 15.84 2.79 2.77
N LEU A 5 15.03 2.47 3.78
CA LEU A 5 13.75 1.79 3.58
C LEU A 5 12.82 2.67 2.76
N VAL A 6 12.26 2.14 1.68
CA VAL A 6 11.27 2.83 0.85
C VAL A 6 10.00 2.00 0.77
N CYS A 7 8.84 2.66 0.87
CA CYS A 7 7.56 2.06 0.56
C CYS A 7 6.73 3.03 -0.29
N TYR A 8 6.10 2.50 -1.32
CA TYR A 8 5.24 3.25 -2.21
C TYR A 8 3.80 3.20 -1.69
N THR A 9 2.94 4.09 -2.16
CA THR A 9 1.49 3.92 -1.99
C THR A 9 0.77 4.17 -3.30
N ILE A 10 -0.32 3.45 -3.54
CA ILE A 10 -1.19 3.63 -4.70
C ILE A 10 -2.66 3.48 -4.27
N GLY A 11 -3.55 4.16 -4.97
CA GLY A 11 -4.99 3.95 -4.86
C GLY A 11 -5.53 3.63 -6.24
N TYR A 12 -6.30 2.55 -6.38
CA TYR A 12 -6.78 2.16 -7.71
C TYR A 12 -7.87 3.08 -8.23
N GLY A 13 -8.75 3.59 -7.37
CA GLY A 13 -9.80 4.53 -7.75
C GLY A 13 -10.71 3.98 -8.85
N ASP A 14 -10.74 4.69 -9.97
CA ASP A 14 -11.46 4.40 -11.20
C ASP A 14 -10.53 3.96 -12.36
N ARG A 15 -9.25 3.68 -12.07
CA ARG A 15 -8.27 3.29 -13.10
C ARG A 15 -8.61 1.92 -13.68
N ALA A 16 -8.51 1.82 -15.00
CA ALA A 16 -8.50 0.52 -15.67
C ALA A 16 -7.33 -0.33 -15.16
N LEU A 17 -7.51 -1.65 -15.12
CA LEU A 17 -6.50 -2.57 -14.59
C LEU A 17 -5.16 -2.46 -15.36
N GLU A 18 -5.20 -2.29 -16.68
CA GLU A 18 -3.99 -2.16 -17.51
C GLU A 18 -3.20 -0.89 -17.17
N GLU A 19 -3.90 0.22 -16.92
CA GLU A 19 -3.29 1.48 -16.48
C GLU A 19 -2.65 1.30 -15.11
N PHE A 20 -3.35 0.65 -14.18
CA PHE A 20 -2.85 0.36 -12.85
C PHE A 20 -1.57 -0.50 -12.88
N ILE A 21 -1.59 -1.60 -13.64
CA ILE A 21 -0.42 -2.47 -13.82
C ILE A 21 0.75 -1.71 -14.46
N SER A 22 0.47 -0.82 -15.43
CA SER A 22 1.50 0.00 -16.07
C SER A 22 2.21 0.91 -15.06
N ILE A 23 1.47 1.58 -14.17
CA ILE A 23 2.04 2.42 -13.10
C ILE A 23 2.93 1.60 -12.16
N LEU A 24 2.50 0.38 -11.81
CA LEU A 24 3.30 -0.52 -10.97
C LEU A 24 4.62 -0.90 -11.65
N HIS A 25 4.60 -1.20 -12.96
CA HIS A 25 5.80 -1.51 -13.72
C HIS A 25 6.75 -0.33 -13.88
N GLU A 26 6.23 0.85 -14.24
CA GLU A 26 7.03 2.08 -14.35
C GLU A 26 7.75 2.43 -13.04
N SER A 27 7.11 2.11 -11.91
CA SER A 27 7.66 2.31 -10.57
C SER A 27 8.50 1.13 -10.07
N ASN A 28 8.73 0.10 -10.91
CA ASN A 28 9.43 -1.14 -10.58
C ASN A 28 8.88 -1.83 -9.32
N ILE A 29 7.57 -1.76 -9.09
CA ILE A 29 6.93 -2.41 -7.95
C ILE A 29 7.06 -3.93 -8.09
N THR A 30 7.38 -4.57 -6.97
CA THR A 30 7.58 -6.02 -6.88
C THR A 30 6.59 -6.69 -5.93
N HIS A 31 6.09 -5.94 -4.96
CA HIS A 31 5.15 -6.43 -3.95
C HIS A 31 4.02 -5.42 -3.79
N LEU A 32 2.79 -5.85 -4.01
CA LEU A 32 1.59 -5.09 -3.70
C LEU A 32 0.98 -5.61 -2.40
N ILE A 33 0.90 -4.71 -1.42
CA ILE A 33 0.34 -4.96 -0.10
C ILE A 33 -1.04 -4.30 -0.06
N ASP A 34 -2.08 -5.09 -0.17
CA ASP A 34 -3.46 -4.65 -0.03
C ASP A 34 -3.77 -4.39 1.44
N ILE A 35 -3.97 -3.11 1.79
CA ILE A 35 -4.25 -2.69 3.17
C ILE A 35 -5.75 -2.58 3.44
N ARG A 36 -6.62 -2.91 2.47
CA ARG A 36 -8.07 -2.89 2.68
C ARG A 36 -8.45 -3.95 3.72
N ARG A 37 -9.26 -3.57 4.71
CA ARG A 37 -9.81 -4.55 5.66
C ARG A 37 -10.67 -5.59 4.93
N TYR A 38 -11.53 -5.11 4.04
CA TYR A 38 -12.39 -5.92 3.19
C TYR A 38 -12.02 -5.65 1.73
N PRO A 39 -11.23 -6.53 1.09
CA PRO A 39 -10.70 -6.32 -0.25
C PRO A 39 -11.71 -6.72 -1.33
N HIS A 40 -12.94 -6.21 -1.21
CA HIS A 40 -13.98 -6.32 -2.24
C HIS A 40 -14.13 -4.96 -2.94
N SER A 41 -14.37 -5.00 -4.24
CA SER A 41 -14.46 -3.83 -5.11
C SER A 41 -15.66 -3.94 -6.05
N TRP A 42 -16.20 -2.80 -6.45
CA TRP A 42 -17.20 -2.72 -7.52
C TRP A 42 -16.61 -3.01 -8.91
N MET A 43 -15.29 -2.83 -9.04
CA MET A 43 -14.51 -3.26 -10.19
C MET A 43 -13.92 -4.63 -9.85
N GLU A 44 -14.53 -5.70 -10.37
CA GLU A 44 -14.22 -7.10 -10.02
C GLU A 44 -12.73 -7.46 -10.20
N GLU A 45 -12.02 -6.77 -11.08
CA GLU A 45 -10.57 -6.90 -11.29
C GLU A 45 -9.74 -6.56 -10.05
N TYR A 46 -10.28 -5.70 -9.17
CA TYR A 46 -9.67 -5.30 -7.90
C TYR A 46 -10.21 -6.07 -6.70
N ASP A 47 -11.01 -7.12 -6.92
CA ASP A 47 -11.28 -8.09 -5.86
C ASP A 47 -10.00 -8.85 -5.51
N LYS A 48 -9.90 -9.28 -4.25
CA LYS A 48 -8.75 -10.05 -3.77
C LYS A 48 -8.46 -11.26 -4.65
N GLU A 49 -9.49 -12.01 -5.01
CA GLU A 49 -9.39 -13.24 -5.79
C GLU A 49 -8.80 -12.96 -7.19
N SER A 50 -9.22 -11.86 -7.81
CA SER A 50 -8.70 -11.39 -9.09
C SER A 50 -7.24 -10.95 -8.97
N LEU A 51 -6.93 -10.08 -7.99
CA LEU A 51 -5.58 -9.56 -7.76
C LEU A 51 -4.56 -10.66 -7.43
N GLN A 52 -4.98 -11.70 -6.69
CA GLN A 52 -4.16 -12.88 -6.39
C GLN A 52 -3.74 -13.66 -7.63
N VAL A 53 -4.50 -13.58 -8.73
CA VAL A 53 -4.19 -14.25 -9.99
C VAL A 53 -3.46 -13.33 -10.96
N ILE A 54 -3.91 -12.07 -11.06
CA ILE A 54 -3.43 -11.11 -12.06
C ILE A 54 -2.02 -10.63 -11.72
N LEU A 55 -1.75 -10.24 -10.47
CA LEU A 55 -0.48 -9.62 -10.11
C LEU A 55 0.71 -10.58 -10.28
N PRO A 56 0.64 -11.86 -9.85
CA PRO A 56 1.76 -12.79 -10.06
C PRO A 56 2.06 -13.07 -11.53
N LYS A 57 1.04 -13.07 -12.41
CA LYS A 57 1.23 -13.18 -13.87
C LYS A 57 1.99 -11.99 -14.45
N ASN A 58 1.93 -10.84 -13.77
CA ASN A 58 2.67 -9.63 -14.10
C ASN A 58 3.96 -9.49 -13.26
N GLY A 59 4.42 -10.56 -12.59
CA GLY A 59 5.67 -10.53 -11.81
C GLY A 59 5.59 -9.72 -10.50
N ILE A 60 4.39 -9.44 -10.00
CA ILE A 60 4.16 -8.68 -8.78
C ILE A 60 3.56 -9.61 -7.72
N ALA A 61 4.23 -9.75 -6.59
CA ALA A 61 3.70 -10.52 -5.45
C ALA A 61 2.52 -9.78 -4.82
N TYR A 62 1.46 -10.51 -4.47
CA TYR A 62 0.30 -9.96 -3.77
C TYR A 62 0.28 -10.42 -2.31
N VAL A 63 0.10 -9.47 -1.39
CA VAL A 63 -0.06 -9.72 0.05
C VAL A 63 -1.25 -8.93 0.56
N HIS A 64 -2.09 -9.54 1.40
CA HIS A 64 -3.22 -8.87 2.04
C HIS A 64 -2.93 -8.64 3.53
N CYS A 65 -2.97 -7.38 3.96
CA CYS A 65 -2.71 -6.96 5.33
C CYS A 65 -3.96 -6.28 5.94
N ALA A 66 -5.00 -7.07 6.22
CA ALA A 66 -6.28 -6.54 6.74
C ALA A 66 -6.16 -5.82 8.09
N GLY A 67 -5.15 -6.18 8.90
CA GLY A 67 -4.96 -5.66 10.25
C GLY A 67 -4.54 -4.19 10.33
N VAL A 68 -4.18 -3.55 9.22
CA VAL A 68 -3.94 -2.11 9.14
C VAL A 68 -5.09 -1.36 8.43
N GLY A 69 -6.16 -2.05 8.06
CA GLY A 69 -7.23 -1.48 7.24
C GLY A 69 -8.13 -0.47 7.95
N GLY A 70 -8.55 0.53 7.18
CA GLY A 70 -9.28 1.71 7.65
C GLY A 70 -10.75 1.54 8.02
N MET A 71 -11.43 0.51 7.51
CA MET A 71 -12.87 0.33 7.77
C MET A 71 -13.10 -0.23 9.18
N ARG A 72 -13.34 0.66 10.15
CA ARG A 72 -13.48 0.36 11.58
C ARG A 72 -14.75 1.01 12.13
N GLU A 73 -15.26 0.46 13.23
CA GLU A 73 -16.41 1.04 13.95
C GLU A 73 -16.01 2.30 14.72
N SER A 74 -14.80 2.29 15.30
CA SER A 74 -14.17 3.46 15.90
C SER A 74 -13.46 4.31 14.84
N SER A 75 -13.03 5.51 15.23
CA SER A 75 -12.16 6.30 14.36
C SER A 75 -10.84 5.56 14.09
N TYR A 76 -10.25 5.78 12.91
CA TYR A 76 -8.98 5.12 12.57
C TYR A 76 -7.85 5.50 13.56
N ASN A 77 -7.86 6.74 14.07
CA ASN A 77 -6.90 7.20 15.08
C ASN A 77 -7.01 6.41 16.40
N GLU A 78 -8.22 6.15 16.87
CA GLU A 78 -8.43 5.30 18.06
C GLU A 78 -7.99 3.87 17.78
N TYR A 79 -8.31 3.34 16.59
CA TYR A 79 -7.90 2.00 16.20
C TYR A 79 -6.37 1.83 16.17
N MET A 80 -5.62 2.84 15.74
CA MET A 80 -4.15 2.82 15.78
C MET A 80 -3.57 2.66 17.19
N GLY A 81 -4.36 2.99 18.23
CA GLY A 81 -3.98 2.78 19.63
C GLY A 81 -4.12 1.33 20.13
N THR A 82 -4.73 0.44 19.34
CA THR A 82 -5.01 -0.95 19.73
C THR A 82 -3.83 -1.89 19.53
N GLU A 83 -3.81 -3.00 20.27
CA GLU A 83 -2.79 -4.04 20.10
C GLU A 83 -2.90 -4.76 18.75
N GLU A 84 -4.12 -4.92 18.24
CA GLU A 84 -4.37 -5.49 16.91
C GLU A 84 -3.66 -4.67 15.82
N PHE A 85 -3.80 -3.35 15.86
CA PHE A 85 -3.11 -2.47 14.93
C PHE A 85 -1.59 -2.56 15.10
N ARG A 86 -1.08 -2.45 16.34
CA ARG A 86 0.37 -2.48 16.61
C ARG A 86 1.04 -3.76 16.13
N SER A 87 0.41 -4.91 16.38
CA SER A 87 0.90 -6.22 15.91
C SER A 87 0.91 -6.29 14.38
N SER A 88 -0.16 -5.82 13.73
CA SER A 88 -0.28 -5.83 12.27
C SER A 88 0.69 -4.85 11.61
N PHE A 89 0.86 -3.67 12.20
CA PHE A 89 1.79 -2.65 11.76
C PHE A 89 3.23 -3.13 11.88
N SER A 90 3.59 -3.81 12.98
CA SER A 90 4.93 -4.37 13.16
C SER A 90 5.27 -5.40 12.07
N LYS A 91 4.32 -6.30 11.75
CA LYS A 91 4.45 -7.26 10.64
C LYS A 91 4.57 -6.57 9.28
N LEU A 92 3.83 -5.48 9.07
CA LEU A 92 3.93 -4.68 7.86
C LEU A 92 5.32 -4.06 7.71
N VAL A 93 5.86 -3.46 8.77
CA VAL A 93 7.21 -2.88 8.79
C VAL A 93 8.26 -3.95 8.50
N GLU A 94 8.19 -5.11 9.17
CA GLU A 94 9.09 -6.24 8.94
C GLU A 94 9.03 -6.70 7.48
N PHE A 95 7.84 -6.83 6.90
CA PHE A 95 7.68 -7.17 5.49
C PHE A 95 8.32 -6.14 4.56
N ILE A 96 8.11 -4.85 4.80
CA ILE A 96 8.72 -3.76 4.02
C ILE A 96 10.25 -3.82 4.12
N MET A 97 10.79 -4.09 5.31
CA MET A 97 12.23 -4.26 5.54
C MET A 97 12.80 -5.41 4.71
N VAL A 98 12.24 -6.61 4.87
CA VAL A 98 12.67 -7.81 4.14
C VAL A 98 12.55 -7.62 2.63
N ALA A 99 11.47 -6.99 2.15
CA ALA A 99 11.31 -6.69 0.73
C ALA A 99 12.44 -5.76 0.23
N ASN A 100 12.77 -4.70 0.97
CA ASN A 100 13.85 -3.76 0.60
C ASN A 100 15.24 -4.43 0.65
N GLU A 101 15.50 -5.28 1.64
CA GLU A 101 16.76 -6.05 1.77
C GLU A 101 16.98 -6.99 0.57
N ASN A 102 15.89 -7.53 0.01
CA ASN A 102 15.90 -8.35 -1.20
C ASN A 102 15.76 -7.53 -2.49
N ASN A 103 16.14 -6.25 -2.47
CA ASN A 103 16.06 -5.32 -3.61
C ASN A 103 14.64 -5.10 -4.18
N GLY A 104 13.61 -5.48 -3.44
CA GLY A 104 12.21 -5.24 -3.79
C GLY A 104 11.76 -3.80 -3.52
N ASN A 105 10.70 -3.42 -4.22
CA ASN A 105 9.95 -2.17 -4.04
C ASN A 105 8.50 -2.50 -3.64
N PRO A 106 8.14 -2.38 -2.34
CA PRO A 106 6.80 -2.66 -1.86
C PRO A 106 5.88 -1.44 -2.04
N VAL A 107 4.61 -1.66 -2.40
CA VAL A 107 3.55 -0.63 -2.48
C VAL A 107 2.38 -0.99 -1.58
N LEU A 108 1.86 -0.01 -0.83
CA LEU A 108 0.57 -0.12 -0.13
C LEU A 108 -0.57 0.28 -1.06
N MET A 109 -1.59 -0.56 -1.18
CA MET A 109 -2.74 -0.32 -2.04
C MET A 109 -4.02 -0.13 -1.25
N CYS A 110 -4.79 0.92 -1.59
CA CYS A 110 -6.15 1.15 -1.11
C CYS A 110 -7.12 1.46 -2.27
N ALA A 111 -8.41 1.65 -1.98
CA ALA A 111 -9.43 1.95 -2.98
C ALA A 111 -9.40 3.41 -3.44
N GLU A 112 -9.20 4.37 -2.54
CA GLU A 112 -9.34 5.79 -2.86
C GLU A 112 -8.12 6.31 -3.64
N LYS A 113 -8.36 6.93 -4.81
CA LYS A 113 -7.31 7.50 -5.67
C LYS A 113 -6.46 8.56 -4.99
N ASN A 114 -7.04 9.40 -4.12
CA ASN A 114 -6.35 10.47 -3.39
C ASN A 114 -6.04 10.07 -1.94
N PRO A 115 -4.76 10.14 -1.48
CA PRO A 115 -4.40 9.75 -0.12
C PRO A 115 -4.96 10.70 0.95
N LYS A 116 -5.25 11.97 0.63
CA LYS A 116 -5.68 12.99 1.60
C LYS A 116 -6.93 12.58 2.40
N ASN A 117 -7.85 11.87 1.75
CA ASN A 117 -9.12 11.44 2.33
C ASN A 117 -9.14 9.93 2.65
N CYS A 118 -7.97 9.29 2.68
CA CYS A 118 -7.85 7.85 2.84
C CYS A 118 -7.06 7.51 4.11
N HIS A 119 -7.40 6.38 4.75
CA HIS A 119 -6.66 5.88 5.91
C HIS A 119 -5.17 5.64 5.62
N ARG A 120 -4.80 5.40 4.35
CA ARG A 120 -3.41 5.24 3.93
C ARG A 120 -2.51 6.42 4.28
N ARG A 121 -3.06 7.64 4.44
CA ARG A 121 -2.28 8.81 4.90
C ARG A 121 -1.79 8.62 6.33
N TYR A 122 -2.67 8.16 7.23
CA TYR A 122 -2.29 7.91 8.62
C TYR A 122 -1.26 6.78 8.70
N LEU A 123 -1.45 5.71 7.92
CA LEU A 123 -0.50 4.60 7.86
C LEU A 123 0.86 5.03 7.28
N ALA A 124 0.87 5.86 6.24
CA ALA A 124 2.09 6.45 5.68
C ALA A 124 2.84 7.28 6.73
N GLN A 125 2.14 8.13 7.49
CA GLN A 125 2.75 8.91 8.58
C GLN A 125 3.36 8.01 9.65
N GLN A 126 2.70 6.92 10.05
CA GLN A 126 3.26 5.97 11.00
C GLN A 126 4.54 5.30 10.46
N LEU A 127 4.57 4.98 9.17
CA LEU A 127 5.76 4.42 8.51
C LEU A 127 6.92 5.43 8.44
N GLU A 128 6.63 6.70 8.16
CA GLU A 128 7.65 7.77 8.19
C GLU A 128 8.26 7.94 9.58
N LEU A 129 7.46 7.86 10.64
CA LEU A 129 7.94 7.95 12.03
C LEU A 129 8.92 6.82 12.42
N VAL A 130 8.83 5.66 11.76
CA VAL A 130 9.77 4.55 11.95
C VAL A 130 10.88 4.50 10.89
N GLY A 131 11.05 5.59 10.12
CA GLY A 131 12.17 5.77 9.20
C GLY A 131 11.96 5.19 7.79
N VAL A 132 10.73 4.82 7.42
CA VAL A 132 10.41 4.39 6.04
C VAL A 132 10.11 5.62 5.20
N LYS A 133 10.84 5.80 4.10
CA LYS A 133 10.54 6.83 3.11
C LYS A 133 9.29 6.45 2.32
N ILE A 134 8.29 7.32 2.31
CA ILE A 134 7.06 7.11 1.54
C ILE A 134 7.11 7.84 0.18
N VAL A 135 6.64 7.16 -0.87
CA VAL A 135 6.48 7.72 -2.21
C VAL A 135 5.06 7.47 -2.70
N HIS A 136 4.31 8.51 -3.05
CA HIS A 136 2.94 8.38 -3.50
C HIS A 136 2.86 8.28 -5.03
N LEU A 137 2.23 7.21 -5.54
CA LEU A 137 1.91 7.01 -6.95
C LEU A 137 0.51 7.58 -7.19
N THR A 138 0.46 8.87 -7.54
CA THR A 138 -0.80 9.64 -7.67
C THR A 138 -1.31 9.67 -9.10
N GLU A 139 -0.44 9.79 -10.10
CA GLU A 139 -0.75 9.76 -11.54
C GLU A 139 0.35 9.02 -12.34
N ALA A 140 0.04 8.56 -13.55
CA ALA A 140 1.02 7.93 -14.45
C ALA A 140 2.17 8.91 -14.73
N GLY A 141 3.41 8.46 -14.53
CA GLY A 141 4.60 9.29 -14.63
C GLY A 141 4.81 10.32 -13.49
N GLN A 142 3.93 10.42 -12.49
CA GLN A 142 4.08 11.33 -11.35
C GLN A 142 4.49 10.58 -10.08
N MET A 143 5.73 10.82 -9.62
CA MET A 143 6.21 10.39 -8.31
C MET A 143 6.16 11.58 -7.36
N ASP A 144 5.12 11.65 -6.53
CA ASP A 144 5.03 12.69 -5.52
C ASP A 144 5.75 12.24 -4.24
N LEU A 145 6.84 12.96 -3.91
CA LEU A 145 7.38 13.01 -2.55
C LEU A 145 6.52 13.96 -1.70
N CYS A 146 5.20 13.77 -1.70
CA CYS A 146 4.33 14.57 -0.85
C CYS A 146 4.42 14.02 0.57
N SER A 147 5.15 14.71 1.43
CA SER A 147 4.94 14.56 2.86
C SER A 147 3.73 15.42 3.20
N PHE A 148 2.59 14.77 3.47
CA PHE A 148 1.34 15.45 3.81
C PHE A 148 1.43 15.95 5.26
N TYR A 149 2.24 17.00 5.47
CA TYR A 149 2.29 17.79 6.69
C TYR A 149 1.05 18.69 6.81
#